data_AF-A0A6C0BZZ2-F1
#
_entry.id   AF-A0A6C0BZZ2-F1
#
_cell.length_a   1.000
_cell.length_b   1.000
_cell.length_c   1.000
_cell.angle_alpha   90.00
_cell.angle_beta   90.00
_cell.angle_gamma   90.00
#
_symmetry.space_group_name_H-M   'P 1'
#
loop_
_entity.id
_entity.type
_entity.pdbx_description
1 polymer ?
#
loop_
_entity_poly.entity_id
_entity_poly.type
_entity_poly.pdbx_seq_one_letter_code
_entity_poly.pdbx_strand_id
1 'polypeptide(L)'
;MAGGLFGRAFVFNEKCIVFSILCMMLFLYKPVFKNNYMLYFTLFIIFVVAYVAMAWYDYYFNCDLVSLRRGKYSITGMLKPPTSSPEVKDEDAALEKIDHDRRMYLIYAIHLLFIVPVLGYISYYRKKSNEFIYPTIGVLAVFTAGYHGAALMTGAH
;
A
#
# COMPACT_ATOMS: atom_id res chain seq x y z
N MET A 1 -3.87 -10.24 -9.76
CA MET A 1 -3.83 -10.52 -11.21
C MET A 1 -3.12 -9.36 -11.92
N ALA A 2 -1.88 -9.54 -12.39
CA ALA A 2 -1.06 -8.43 -12.90
C ALA A 2 -1.44 -7.90 -14.32
N GLY A 3 -2.68 -8.09 -14.76
CA GLY A 3 -3.20 -7.50 -16.01
C GLY A 3 -2.46 -7.94 -17.28
N GLY A 4 -1.83 -9.12 -17.29
CA GLY A 4 -1.02 -9.62 -18.41
C GLY A 4 0.37 -9.01 -18.54
N LEU A 5 0.75 -8.03 -17.71
CA LEU A 5 2.14 -7.63 -17.54
C LEU A 5 2.87 -8.74 -16.76
N PHE A 6 4.12 -9.02 -17.13
CA PHE A 6 4.98 -10.05 -16.49
C PHE A 6 4.67 -11.52 -16.84
N GLY A 7 4.29 -11.81 -18.10
CA GLY A 7 4.29 -13.18 -18.64
C GLY A 7 3.07 -14.05 -18.27
N ARG A 8 1.98 -13.43 -17.78
CA ARG A 8 0.68 -14.09 -17.55
C ARG A 8 -0.33 -13.69 -18.63
N ALA A 9 -1.40 -14.46 -18.80
CA ALA A 9 -2.46 -14.13 -19.77
C ALA A 9 -3.08 -12.76 -19.46
N PHE A 10 -3.45 -12.00 -20.50
CA PHE A 10 -4.13 -10.72 -20.33
C PHE A 10 -5.53 -10.95 -19.76
N VAL A 11 -5.70 -10.60 -18.48
CA VAL A 11 -6.99 -10.57 -17.80
C VAL A 11 -7.28 -9.12 -17.46
N PHE A 12 -8.49 -8.66 -17.80
CA PHE A 12 -8.92 -7.30 -17.49
C PHE A 12 -8.90 -7.07 -15.97
N ASN A 13 -7.99 -6.21 -15.49
CA ASN A 13 -7.88 -5.93 -14.06
C ASN A 13 -8.64 -4.65 -13.68
N GLU A 14 -9.90 -4.83 -13.32
CA GLU A 14 -10.79 -3.78 -12.79
C GLU A 14 -10.18 -3.00 -11.61
N LYS A 15 -9.47 -3.68 -10.70
CA LYS A 15 -8.94 -3.06 -9.47
C LYS A 15 -7.90 -2.00 -9.79
N CYS A 16 -7.04 -2.27 -10.77
CA CYS A 16 -6.04 -1.30 -11.23
C CYS A 16 -6.70 -0.05 -11.84
N ILE A 17 -7.78 -0.22 -12.59
CA ILE A 17 -8.50 0.90 -13.21
C ILE A 17 -9.16 1.77 -12.14
N VAL A 18 -9.87 1.16 -11.19
CA VAL A 18 -10.50 1.89 -10.07
C VAL A 18 -9.44 2.66 -9.26
N PHE A 19 -8.30 2.02 -8.95
CA PHE A 19 -7.20 2.65 -8.24
C PHE A 19 -6.62 3.85 -9.02
N SER A 20 -6.32 3.68 -10.30
CA SER A 20 -5.81 4.77 -11.14
C SER A 20 -6.79 5.94 -11.25
N ILE A 21 -8.09 5.69 -11.34
CA ILE A 21 -9.12 6.74 -11.35
C ILE A 21 -9.17 7.47 -10.00
N LEU A 22 -9.05 6.75 -8.89
CA LEU A 22 -8.98 7.35 -7.56
C LEU A 22 -7.76 8.29 -7.43
N CYS A 23 -6.59 7.86 -7.91
CA CYS A 23 -5.39 8.72 -7.95
C CYS A 23 -5.60 9.98 -8.80
N MET A 24 -6.25 9.87 -9.96
CA MET A 24 -6.60 11.04 -10.79
C MET A 24 -7.56 11.99 -10.04
N MET A 25 -8.59 11.46 -9.37
CA MET A 25 -9.54 12.26 -8.59
C MET A 25 -8.84 13.01 -7.44
N LEU A 26 -7.94 12.34 -6.71
CA LEU A 26 -7.16 12.97 -5.65
C LEU A 26 -6.28 14.10 -6.18
N PHE A 27 -5.63 13.90 -7.34
CA PHE A 27 -4.85 14.94 -7.99
C PHE A 27 -5.71 16.15 -8.42
N LEU A 28 -6.92 15.90 -8.90
CA LEU A 28 -7.89 16.94 -9.29
C LEU A 28 -8.49 17.71 -8.12
N TYR A 29 -8.21 17.36 -6.86
CA TYR A 29 -8.72 18.12 -5.70
C TYR A 29 -8.14 19.54 -5.64
N LYS A 30 -6.88 19.74 -6.06
CA LYS A 30 -6.25 21.07 -6.19
C LYS A 30 -5.21 21.10 -7.32
N PRO A 31 -5.63 21.15 -8.60
CA PRO A 31 -4.70 21.20 -9.72
C PRO A 31 -4.12 22.61 -9.88
N VAL A 32 -2.80 22.72 -10.10
CA VAL A 32 -2.09 24.02 -10.22
C VAL A 32 -1.79 24.37 -11.69
N PHE A 33 -2.50 23.77 -12.65
CA PHE A 33 -2.21 23.91 -14.08
C PHE A 33 -3.07 24.99 -14.74
N LYS A 34 -2.42 25.90 -15.48
CA LYS A 34 -3.10 26.92 -16.31
C LYS A 34 -3.41 26.43 -17.73
N ASN A 35 -2.70 25.41 -18.22
CA ASN A 35 -2.84 24.88 -19.57
C ASN A 35 -3.56 23.53 -19.55
N ASN A 36 -4.71 23.45 -20.22
CA ASN A 36 -5.54 22.24 -20.28
C ASN A 36 -4.84 21.07 -20.97
N TYR A 37 -4.01 21.32 -21.99
CA TYR A 37 -3.24 20.25 -22.64
C TYR A 37 -2.24 19.61 -21.69
N MET A 38 -1.59 20.43 -20.85
CA MET A 38 -0.64 19.94 -19.85
C MET A 38 -1.36 19.17 -18.74
N LEU A 39 -2.55 19.63 -18.33
CA LEU A 39 -3.39 18.92 -17.37
C LEU A 39 -3.76 17.52 -17.87
N TYR A 40 -4.28 17.39 -19.10
CA TYR A 40 -4.64 16.09 -19.66
C TYR A 40 -3.45 15.14 -19.81
N PHE A 41 -2.29 15.67 -20.22
CA PHE A 41 -1.06 14.88 -20.30
C PHE A 41 -0.62 14.37 -18.93
N THR A 42 -0.66 15.22 -17.90
CA THR A 42 -0.32 14.81 -16.53
C THR A 42 -1.31 13.76 -16.00
N LEU A 43 -2.61 13.90 -16.26
CA LEU A 43 -3.62 12.90 -15.87
C LEU A 43 -3.35 11.55 -16.54
N PHE A 44 -3.00 11.54 -17.82
CA PHE A 44 -2.63 10.31 -18.53
C PHE A 44 -1.40 9.63 -17.89
N ILE A 45 -0.36 10.40 -17.56
CA ILE A 45 0.83 9.86 -16.88
C ILE A 45 0.44 9.27 -15.52
N ILE A 46 -0.35 9.99 -14.71
CA ILE A 46 -0.80 9.50 -13.40
C ILE A 46 -1.57 8.19 -13.56
N PHE A 47 -2.46 8.10 -14.54
CA PHE A 47 -3.22 6.88 -14.81
C PHE A 47 -2.32 5.69 -15.11
N VAL A 48 -1.36 5.86 -16.04
CA VAL A 48 -0.42 4.79 -16.44
C VAL A 48 0.47 4.38 -15.27
N VAL A 49 1.06 5.34 -14.56
CA VAL A 49 1.95 5.05 -13.42
C VAL A 49 1.19 4.35 -12.30
N ALA A 50 0.01 4.83 -11.92
CA ALA A 50 -0.81 4.20 -10.89
C ALA A 50 -1.25 2.78 -11.30
N TYR A 51 -1.58 2.57 -12.58
CA TYR A 51 -1.97 1.26 -13.11
C TYR A 51 -0.81 0.28 -13.02
N VAL A 52 0.37 0.67 -13.51
CA VAL A 52 1.57 -0.16 -13.50
C VAL A 52 2.03 -0.42 -12.06
N ALA A 53 1.97 0.57 -11.17
CA ALA A 53 2.32 0.39 -9.77
C ALA A 53 1.41 -0.64 -9.08
N MET A 54 0.09 -0.58 -9.32
CA MET A 54 -0.87 -1.54 -8.78
C MET A 54 -0.67 -2.94 -9.39
N ALA A 55 -0.40 -3.04 -10.69
CA ALA A 55 -0.09 -4.30 -11.35
C ALA A 55 1.23 -4.91 -10.83
N TRP A 56 2.23 -4.08 -10.58
CA TRP A 56 3.51 -4.50 -10.00
C TRP A 56 3.34 -4.98 -8.57
N TYR A 57 2.54 -4.30 -7.76
CA TYR A 57 2.19 -4.76 -6.41
C TYR A 57 1.49 -6.12 -6.45
N ASP A 58 0.46 -6.28 -7.30
CA ASP A 58 -0.27 -7.54 -7.48
C ASP A 58 0.66 -8.70 -7.91
N TYR A 59 1.64 -8.40 -8.77
CA TYR A 59 2.66 -9.34 -9.21
C TYR A 59 3.63 -9.69 -8.08
N TYR A 60 4.17 -8.68 -7.40
CA TYR A 60 5.17 -8.86 -6.36
C TYR A 60 4.63 -9.70 -5.19
N PHE A 61 3.41 -9.43 -4.75
CA PHE A 61 2.76 -10.16 -3.65
C PHE A 61 1.98 -11.41 -4.09
N ASN A 62 2.02 -11.79 -5.37
CA ASN A 62 1.33 -12.96 -5.91
C ASN A 62 -0.14 -13.06 -5.43
N CYS A 63 -0.90 -11.97 -5.59
CA CYS A 63 -2.28 -11.85 -5.11
C CYS A 63 -3.31 -12.74 -5.85
N ASP A 64 -2.90 -13.87 -6.45
CA ASP A 64 -3.72 -14.70 -7.34
C ASP A 64 -4.32 -15.96 -6.69
N LEU A 65 -3.88 -16.43 -5.51
CA LEU A 65 -4.29 -17.77 -5.04
C LEU A 65 -4.60 -17.95 -3.55
N VAL A 66 -4.29 -17.00 -2.67
CA VAL A 66 -4.54 -17.23 -1.24
C VAL A 66 -5.94 -16.78 -0.88
N SER A 67 -6.80 -17.75 -0.53
CA SER A 67 -8.09 -17.46 0.11
C SER A 67 -7.87 -16.51 1.29
N LEU A 68 -8.61 -15.39 1.34
CA LEU A 68 -8.38 -14.34 2.32
C LEU A 68 -8.35 -14.91 3.74
N ARG A 69 -7.18 -14.86 4.40
CA ARG A 69 -7.00 -15.34 5.77
C ARG A 69 -8.07 -14.70 6.67
N ARG A 70 -8.82 -15.55 7.37
CA ARG A 70 -9.77 -15.10 8.39
C ARG A 70 -8.95 -14.77 9.65
N GLY A 71 -8.83 -13.49 9.97
CA GLY A 71 -8.31 -13.10 11.27
C GLY A 71 -9.27 -13.56 12.37
N LYS A 72 -8.72 -14.02 13.51
CA LYS A 72 -9.50 -14.49 14.68
C LYS A 72 -10.54 -13.47 15.16
N TYR A 73 -10.29 -12.18 14.92
CA TYR A 73 -11.17 -11.05 15.25
C TYR A 73 -11.61 -10.24 14.02
N SER A 74 -11.70 -10.87 12.84
CA SER A 74 -12.07 -10.17 11.61
C SER A 74 -13.59 -9.97 11.54
N ILE A 75 -14.06 -8.73 11.56
CA ILE A 75 -15.47 -8.37 11.32
C ILE A 75 -15.99 -8.85 9.95
N THR A 76 -15.10 -8.97 8.96
CA THR A 76 -15.41 -9.50 7.63
C THR A 76 -15.23 -11.02 7.53
N GLY A 77 -14.93 -11.70 8.64
CA GLY A 77 -14.68 -13.14 8.67
C GLY A 77 -15.86 -13.96 8.16
N MET A 78 -17.09 -13.52 8.44
CA MET A 78 -18.31 -14.21 8.04
C MET A 78 -18.57 -14.16 6.53
N LEU A 79 -18.09 -13.12 5.84
CA LEU A 79 -18.25 -12.94 4.40
C LEU A 79 -17.17 -13.67 3.58
N LYS A 80 -16.07 -14.07 4.21
CA LYS A 80 -14.97 -14.78 3.54
C LYS A 80 -15.33 -16.25 3.36
N PRO A 81 -14.97 -16.92 2.25
CA PRO A 81 -15.18 -18.37 2.08
C PRO A 81 -14.33 -19.21 3.06
N PRO A 82 -14.71 -20.46 3.37
CA PRO A 82 -13.91 -21.36 4.22
C PRO A 82 -12.61 -21.79 3.52
N THR A 83 -11.52 -21.90 4.29
CA THR A 83 -10.19 -22.33 3.81
C THR A 83 -10.16 -23.85 3.64
N SER A 84 -9.78 -24.35 2.45
CA SER A 84 -9.80 -25.77 2.08
C SER A 84 -8.39 -26.41 2.12
N SER A 85 -8.35 -27.66 2.63
CA SER A 85 -7.29 -28.69 2.63
C SER A 85 -5.98 -28.46 3.44
N PRO A 86 -5.38 -29.53 4.00
CA PRO A 86 -4.14 -29.46 4.78
C PRO A 86 -2.88 -29.19 3.95
N GLU A 87 -2.83 -29.58 2.67
CA GLU A 87 -1.70 -29.28 1.76
C GLU A 87 -1.52 -27.77 1.54
N VAL A 88 -2.62 -27.00 1.56
CA VAL A 88 -2.60 -25.53 1.46
C VAL A 88 -1.97 -24.88 2.70
N LYS A 89 -2.02 -25.54 3.87
CA LYS A 89 -1.48 -24.97 5.13
C LYS A 89 0.05 -24.93 5.16
N ASP A 90 0.71 -25.92 4.56
CA ASP A 90 2.18 -25.97 4.53
C ASP A 90 2.73 -24.98 3.50
N GLU A 91 2.06 -24.83 2.35
CA GLU A 91 2.34 -23.76 1.39
C GLU A 91 2.09 -22.37 2.00
N ASP A 92 0.98 -22.20 2.73
CA ASP A 92 0.63 -20.96 3.44
C ASP A 92 1.70 -20.58 4.47
N ALA A 93 2.28 -21.54 5.19
CA ALA A 93 3.32 -21.29 6.20
C ALA A 93 4.65 -20.86 5.56
N ALA A 94 5.03 -21.47 4.43
CA ALA A 94 6.21 -21.05 3.67
C ALA A 94 6.00 -19.66 3.05
N LEU A 95 4.81 -19.40 2.50
CA LEU A 95 4.43 -18.09 1.95
C LEU A 95 4.38 -17.02 3.05
N GLU A 96 3.90 -17.36 4.25
CA GLU A 96 3.85 -16.49 5.42
C GLU A 96 5.24 -16.03 5.83
N LYS A 97 6.23 -16.93 5.82
CA LYS A 97 7.61 -16.56 6.11
C LYS A 97 8.18 -15.60 5.05
N ILE A 98 7.95 -15.89 3.77
CA ILE A 98 8.41 -15.03 2.66
C ILE A 98 7.74 -13.66 2.71
N ASP A 99 6.43 -13.60 2.98
CA ASP A 99 5.68 -12.36 3.11
C ASP A 99 6.15 -11.55 4.32
N HIS A 100 6.39 -12.23 5.45
CA HIS A 100 6.94 -11.61 6.64
C HIS A 100 8.31 -10.96 6.38
N ASP A 101 9.23 -11.68 5.74
CA ASP A 101 10.57 -11.18 5.44
C ASP A 101 10.52 -10.00 4.47
N ARG A 102 9.67 -10.06 3.43
CA ARG A 102 9.45 -8.96 2.49
C ARG A 102 8.83 -7.75 3.17
N ARG A 103 7.83 -7.96 4.03
CA ARG A 103 7.18 -6.90 4.81
C ARG A 103 8.20 -6.20 5.69
N MET A 104 9.04 -6.95 6.40
CA MET A 104 10.09 -6.38 7.24
C MET A 104 11.10 -5.58 6.42
N TYR A 105 11.56 -6.11 5.29
CA TYR A 105 12.46 -5.39 4.38
C TYR A 105 11.84 -4.07 3.90
N LEU A 106 10.58 -4.08 3.49
CA LEU A 106 9.86 -2.92 3.00
C LEU A 106 9.69 -1.86 4.10
N ILE A 107 9.35 -2.29 5.33
CA ILE A 107 9.30 -1.42 6.50
C ILE A 107 10.66 -0.74 6.70
N TYR A 108 11.77 -1.50 6.73
CA TYR A 108 13.10 -0.91 6.89
C TYR A 108 13.46 0.05 5.76
N ALA A 109 13.14 -0.29 4.52
CA ALA A 109 13.39 0.55 3.36
C ALA A 109 12.63 1.89 3.46
N ILE A 110 11.34 1.87 3.82
CA ILE A 110 10.55 3.10 4.03
C ILE A 110 11.14 3.95 5.15
N HIS A 111 11.54 3.32 6.27
CA HIS A 111 12.11 4.07 7.39
C HIS A 111 13.42 4.76 6.99
N LEU A 112 14.29 4.06 6.26
CA LEU A 112 15.59 4.58 5.84
C LEU A 112 15.48 5.64 4.73
N LEU A 113 14.62 5.41 3.73
CA LEU A 113 14.52 6.27 2.55
C LEU A 113 13.57 7.47 2.73
N PHE A 114 12.58 7.37 3.62
CA PHE A 114 11.57 8.42 3.79
C PHE A 114 11.52 8.97 5.21
N ILE A 115 11.31 8.14 6.23
CA ILE A 115 11.07 8.64 7.60
C ILE A 115 12.31 9.34 8.17
N VAL A 116 13.49 8.70 8.07
CA VAL A 116 14.74 9.28 8.59
C VAL A 116 15.10 10.60 7.88
N PRO A 117 15.08 10.70 6.54
CA PRO A 117 15.33 11.98 5.85
C PRO A 117 14.33 13.09 6.21
N VAL A 118 13.04 12.78 6.35
CA VAL A 118 12.01 13.77 6.73
C VAL A 118 12.27 14.29 8.14
N LEU A 119 12.54 13.40 9.11
CA LEU A 119 12.87 13.82 10.47
C LEU A 119 14.19 14.60 10.53
N GLY A 120 15.20 14.19 9.77
CA GLY A 120 16.47 14.91 9.63
C GLY A 120 16.28 16.32 9.07
N TYR A 121 15.45 16.47 8.03
CA TYR A 121 15.10 17.76 7.44
C TYR A 121 14.45 18.71 8.47
N ILE A 122 13.49 18.22 9.26
CA ILE A 122 12.83 19.02 10.29
C ILE A 122 13.80 19.40 11.41
N SER A 123 14.64 18.46 11.85
CA SER A 123 15.64 18.69 12.89
C SER A 123 16.65 19.77 12.46
N TYR A 124 17.07 19.75 11.19
CA TYR A 124 18.02 20.71 10.64
C TYR A 124 17.39 22.10 10.39
N TYR A 125 16.22 22.17 9.75
CA TYR A 125 15.61 23.45 9.35
C TYR A 125 14.67 24.07 10.41
N ARG A 126 14.22 23.28 11.40
CA ARG A 126 13.39 23.71 12.55
C ARG A 126 12.22 24.60 12.11
N LYS A 127 12.23 25.88 12.49
CA LYS A 127 11.16 26.87 12.22
C LYS A 127 11.01 27.25 10.74
N LYS A 128 11.95 26.87 9.87
CA LYS A 128 11.87 27.12 8.42
C LYS A 128 11.26 25.94 7.64
N SER A 129 10.90 24.85 8.32
CA SER A 129 10.19 23.74 7.69
C SER A 129 8.76 24.14 7.32
N ASN A 130 8.22 23.54 6.26
CA ASN A 130 6.86 23.81 5.83
C ASN A 130 5.86 23.44 6.94
N GLU A 131 4.94 24.34 7.27
CA GLU A 131 3.93 24.15 8.31
C GLU A 131 3.08 22.90 8.09
N PHE A 132 2.91 22.44 6.85
CA PHE A 132 2.18 21.22 6.50
C PHE A 132 2.83 19.93 7.05
N ILE A 133 4.12 19.97 7.39
CA ILE A 133 4.85 18.79 7.87
C ILE A 133 4.39 18.38 9.28
N TYR A 134 4.09 19.35 10.16
CA TYR A 134 3.66 19.07 11.53
C TYR A 134 2.33 18.30 11.64
N PRO A 135 1.23 18.69 10.95
CA PRO A 135 0.00 17.90 10.97
C PRO A 135 0.20 16.53 10.32
N THR A 136 1.04 16.42 9.29
CA THR A 136 1.36 15.14 8.65
C THR A 136 2.03 14.17 9.64
N ILE A 137 3.01 14.65 10.41
CA ILE A 137 3.68 13.85 11.44
C ILE A 137 2.75 13.55 12.61
N GLY A 138 1.91 14.50 13.02
CA GLY A 138 0.93 14.29 14.08
C GLY A 138 -0.03 13.14 13.73
N VAL A 139 -0.57 13.14 12.51
CA VAL A 139 -1.42 12.05 12.01
C VAL A 139 -0.65 10.73 11.95
N LEU A 140 0.56 10.73 11.39
CA LEU A 140 1.41 9.53 11.33
C LEU A 140 1.68 8.96 12.73
N ALA A 141 1.96 9.81 13.71
CA ALA A 141 2.20 9.41 15.09
C ALA A 141 0.98 8.73 15.73
N VAL A 142 -0.22 9.30 15.53
CA VAL A 142 -1.48 8.70 16.04
C VAL A 142 -1.73 7.32 15.42
N PHE A 143 -1.60 7.19 14.10
CA PHE A 143 -1.80 5.90 13.43
C PHE A 143 -0.75 4.86 13.85
N THR A 144 0.51 5.27 13.96
CA THR A 144 1.62 4.40 14.41
C THR A 144 1.38 3.93 15.84
N ALA A 145 1.06 4.85 16.76
CA ALA A 145 0.76 4.52 18.14
C ALA A 145 -0.47 3.61 18.28
N GLY A 146 -1.53 3.87 17.51
CA GLY A 146 -2.72 3.02 17.50
C GLY A 146 -2.44 1.60 16.99
N TYR A 147 -1.77 1.48 15.84
CA TYR A 147 -1.47 0.19 15.24
C TYR A 147 -0.50 -0.64 16.08
N HIS A 148 0.65 -0.06 16.46
CA HIS A 148 1.64 -0.77 17.28
C HIS A 148 1.17 -0.98 18.71
N GLY A 149 0.43 -0.03 19.28
CA GLY A 149 -0.18 -0.17 20.60
C GLY A 149 -1.20 -1.32 20.64
N ALA A 150 -2.10 -1.38 19.65
CA ALA A 150 -3.04 -2.51 19.53
C ALA A 150 -2.30 -3.83 19.33
N ALA A 151 -1.28 -3.88 18.46
CA ALA A 151 -0.48 -5.08 18.24
C ALA A 151 0.21 -5.56 19.52
N LEU A 152 0.78 -4.64 20.31
CA LEU A 152 1.42 -4.94 21.59
C LEU A 152 0.40 -5.50 22.60
N MET A 153 -0.79 -4.91 22.69
CA MET A 153 -1.86 -5.40 23.57
C MET A 153 -2.36 -6.79 23.17
N THR A 154 -2.47 -7.07 21.87
CA THR A 154 -2.95 -8.37 21.38
C THR A 154 -1.87 -9.45 21.37
N GLY A 155 -0.59 -9.08 21.28
CA GLY A 155 0.55 -10.02 21.30
C GLY A 155 1.08 -10.31 22.70
N ALA A 156 0.66 -9.55 23.72
CA ALA A 156 0.94 -9.82 25.13
C ALA A 156 -0.02 -10.86 25.75
N HIS A 157 -0.94 -11.43 24.96
CA HIS A 157 -1.88 -12.48 25.30
C HIS A 157 -1.73 -13.68 24.35
#